data_AF-A0A2G9UZ29-F1
#
_entry.id   AF-A0A2G9UZ29-F1
#
_cell.length_a   1.000
_cell.length_b   1.000
_cell.length_c   1.000
_cell.angle_alpha   90.00
_cell.angle_beta   90.00
_cell.angle_gamma   90.00
#
_symmetry.space_group_name_H-M   'P 1'
#
loop_
_entity.id
_entity.type
_entity.pdbx_description
1 polymer ?
#
loop_
_entity_poly.entity_id
_entity_poly.type
_entity_poly.pdbx_seq_one_letter_code
_entity_poly.pdbx_strand_id
1 'polypeptide(L)'
;MRLILLLLVLAVSTQAGLLDLGKVKDFFKGGNFGEKIKTATLSKFKKEIVSKMDNTVEKLKNTIFEINAVKNVGKSLFQSDILLTKKQIEEVMEGVDGSRAKRQAFKDQNYPQTTWQQGVFYRFDDSADYYTKKIFEMGAKQWEEATCIDFKEDKEKKG
;
A
#
# COMPACT_ATOMS: atom_id res chain seq x y z
N MET A 1 3.68 39.03 -35.83
CA MET A 1 4.68 39.98 -35.30
C MET A 1 5.89 39.33 -34.60
N ARG A 2 5.76 38.26 -33.81
CA ARG A 2 6.91 37.67 -33.06
C ARG A 2 7.95 36.91 -33.90
N LEU A 3 7.53 36.19 -34.94
CA LEU A 3 8.46 35.44 -35.81
C LEU A 3 9.32 36.34 -36.70
N ILE A 4 8.79 37.49 -37.11
CA ILE A 4 9.50 38.46 -37.93
C ILE A 4 10.61 39.15 -37.11
N LEU A 5 10.35 39.43 -35.83
CA LEU A 5 11.37 39.97 -34.91
C LEU A 5 12.50 38.96 -34.64
N LEU A 6 12.18 37.67 -34.49
CA LEU A 6 13.20 36.62 -34.32
C LEU A 6 14.08 36.45 -35.57
N LEU A 7 13.49 36.51 -36.76
CA LEU A 7 14.26 36.46 -38.01
C LEU A 7 15.13 37.70 -38.21
N LEU A 8 14.64 38.89 -37.82
CA LEU A 8 15.45 40.12 -37.84
C LEU A 8 16.61 40.07 -36.84
N VAL A 9 16.40 39.53 -35.65
CA VAL A 9 17.47 39.34 -34.65
C VAL A 9 18.52 38.32 -35.13
N LEU A 10 18.10 37.26 -35.81
CA LEU A 10 19.00 36.29 -36.42
C LEU A 10 19.76 36.88 -37.62
N ALA A 11 19.12 37.73 -38.43
CA ALA A 11 19.77 38.41 -39.56
C ALA A 11 20.78 39.48 -39.10
N VAL A 12 20.50 40.20 -38.01
CA VAL A 12 21.43 41.19 -37.43
C VAL A 12 22.65 40.49 -36.78
N SER A 13 22.47 39.28 -36.27
CA SER A 13 23.56 38.50 -35.64
C SER A 13 24.46 37.74 -36.62
N THR A 14 24.16 37.73 -37.93
CA THR A 14 25.05 37.16 -38.95
C THR A 14 25.98 38.19 -39.60
N GLN A 15 25.67 39.49 -39.55
CA GLN A 15 26.52 40.55 -40.15
C GLN A 15 27.53 41.18 -39.18
N ALA A 16 27.24 41.19 -37.88
CA ALA A 16 28.25 41.41 -36.85
C ALA A 16 28.63 40.03 -36.32
N GLY A 17 29.90 39.61 -36.38
CA GLY A 17 30.38 38.32 -35.87
C GLY A 17 30.22 38.13 -34.36
N LEU A 18 29.01 38.28 -33.83
CA LEU A 18 28.64 38.32 -32.42
C LEU A 18 28.28 36.94 -31.86
N LEU A 19 28.15 35.93 -32.72
CA LEU A 19 27.97 34.55 -32.32
C LEU A 19 29.19 33.73 -32.77
N ASP A 20 30.29 33.96 -32.08
CA ASP A 20 31.42 33.03 -32.06
C ASP A 20 30.94 31.70 -31.43
N LEU A 21 30.38 30.84 -32.28
CA LEU A 21 29.77 29.56 -31.94
C LEU A 21 30.73 28.63 -31.17
N GLY A 22 32.05 28.89 -31.27
CA GLY A 22 33.09 28.23 -30.49
C GLY A 22 32.96 28.48 -28.99
N LYS A 23 32.67 29.72 -28.57
CA LYS A 23 32.52 30.08 -27.14
C LYS A 23 31.25 29.50 -26.51
N VAL A 24 30.17 29.38 -27.28
CA VAL A 24 28.93 28.75 -26.81
C VAL A 24 29.12 27.25 -26.61
N LYS A 25 29.90 26.59 -27.49
CA LYS A 25 30.24 25.18 -27.33
C LYS A 25 31.09 24.93 -26.08
N ASP A 26 31.98 25.85 -25.73
CA ASP A 26 32.79 25.74 -24.52
C ASP A 26 31.99 26.07 -23.24
N PHE A 27 30.97 26.92 -23.33
CA PHE A 27 30.01 27.18 -22.24
C PHE A 27 29.18 25.95 -21.88
N PHE A 28 28.82 25.10 -22.85
CA PHE A 28 28.08 23.84 -22.62
C PHE A 28 28.97 22.60 -22.44
N LYS A 29 30.29 22.70 -22.66
CA LYS A 29 31.26 21.61 -22.41
C LYS A 29 31.68 21.47 -20.95
N GLY A 30 31.30 22.39 -20.07
CA GLY A 30 31.50 22.27 -18.62
C GLY A 30 30.61 21.19 -18.01
N GLY A 31 30.92 19.92 -18.28
CA GLY A 31 30.18 18.70 -17.91
C GLY A 31 30.12 18.38 -16.41
N ASN A 32 30.09 19.40 -15.55
CA ASN A 32 30.00 19.24 -14.10
C ASN A 32 28.96 20.19 -13.49
N PHE A 33 28.62 21.31 -14.16
CA PHE A 33 27.68 22.29 -13.61
C PHE A 33 26.22 21.85 -13.72
N GLY A 34 25.81 21.35 -14.90
CA GLY A 34 24.46 20.82 -15.12
C GLY A 34 24.17 19.58 -14.27
N GLU A 35 25.18 18.74 -14.04
CA GLU A 35 25.07 17.53 -13.21
C GLU A 35 24.99 17.88 -11.72
N LYS A 36 25.77 18.87 -11.26
CA LYS A 36 25.66 19.44 -9.90
C LYS A 36 24.32 20.12 -9.63
N ILE A 37 23.77 20.85 -10.60
CA ILE A 37 22.45 21.49 -10.44
C ILE A 37 21.33 20.45 -10.44
N LYS A 38 21.43 19.42 -11.30
CA LYS A 38 20.47 18.30 -11.31
C LYS A 38 20.51 17.53 -10.00
N THR A 39 21.70 17.21 -9.47
CA THR A 39 21.85 16.47 -8.20
C THR A 39 21.43 17.30 -6.97
N ALA A 40 21.74 18.60 -6.94
CA ALA A 40 21.30 19.50 -5.87
C ALA A 40 19.77 19.71 -5.88
N THR A 41 19.17 19.91 -7.05
CA THR A 41 17.71 20.07 -7.17
C THR A 41 16.99 18.76 -6.87
N LEU A 42 17.51 17.62 -7.34
CA LEU A 42 16.95 16.29 -7.08
C LEU A 42 17.03 15.91 -5.60
N SER A 43 18.13 16.22 -4.92
CA SER A 43 18.27 15.97 -3.48
C SER A 43 17.34 16.85 -2.64
N LYS A 44 17.15 18.11 -3.03
CA LYS A 44 16.18 19.01 -2.39
C LYS A 44 14.74 18.53 -2.60
N PHE A 45 14.38 18.15 -3.82
CA PHE A 45 13.04 17.60 -4.14
C PHE A 45 12.79 16.26 -3.43
N LYS A 46 13.80 15.38 -3.35
CA LYS A 46 13.74 14.13 -2.58
C LYS A 46 13.53 14.40 -1.09
N LYS A 47 14.25 15.37 -0.51
CA LYS A 47 14.08 15.78 0.89
C LYS A 47 12.70 16.37 1.15
N GLU A 48 12.17 17.13 0.19
CA GLU A 48 10.83 17.72 0.29
C GLU A 48 9.72 16.66 0.17
N ILE A 49 9.86 15.69 -0.74
CA ILE A 49 8.99 14.50 -0.82
C ILE A 49 9.02 13.72 0.49
N VAL A 50 10.21 13.42 1.02
CA VAL A 50 10.35 12.67 2.29
C VAL A 50 9.74 13.45 3.46
N SER A 51 9.84 14.77 3.48
CA SER A 51 9.25 15.60 4.56
C SER A 51 7.72 15.70 4.49
N LYS A 52 7.14 15.49 3.31
CA LYS A 52 5.67 15.51 3.07
C LYS A 52 5.07 14.11 3.02
N MET A 53 5.91 13.07 2.93
CA MET A 53 5.48 11.68 2.99
C MET A 53 5.08 11.37 4.43
N ASP A 54 3.82 10.97 4.61
CA ASP A 54 3.33 10.46 5.89
C ASP A 54 4.12 9.20 6.25
N ASN A 55 5.00 9.34 7.24
CA ASN A 55 5.87 8.31 7.78
C ASN A 55 5.12 7.31 8.67
N THR A 56 3.79 7.42 8.78
CA THR A 56 2.93 6.41 9.40
C THR A 56 3.05 5.06 8.67
N VAL A 57 3.29 5.06 7.36
CA VAL A 57 3.44 3.82 6.55
C VAL A 57 4.81 3.15 6.75
N GLU A 58 5.90 3.89 7.02
CA GLU A 58 7.22 3.30 7.31
C GLU A 58 7.27 2.57 8.67
N LYS A 59 6.32 2.86 9.57
CA LYS A 59 6.18 2.20 10.87
C LYS A 59 5.34 0.91 10.83
N LEU A 60 4.68 0.60 9.69
CA LEU A 60 3.95 -0.66 9.44
C LEU A 60 4.91 -1.79 9.02
N LYS A 61 6.00 -1.97 9.76
CA LYS A 61 7.12 -2.84 9.35
C LYS A 61 6.96 -4.32 9.64
N ASN A 62 5.79 -4.77 10.11
CA ASN A 62 5.54 -6.19 10.30
C ASN A 62 4.22 -6.57 9.64
N THR A 63 4.30 -7.18 8.47
CA THR A 63 3.20 -7.93 7.86
C THR A 63 2.65 -8.96 8.86
N ILE A 64 1.39 -9.38 8.71
CA ILE A 64 0.80 -10.43 9.56
C ILE A 64 1.69 -11.69 9.55
N PHE A 65 2.27 -12.02 8.40
CA PHE A 65 3.24 -13.10 8.25
C PHE A 65 4.46 -12.91 9.18
N GLU A 66 5.09 -11.74 9.17
CA GLU A 66 6.24 -11.44 10.03
C GLU A 66 5.86 -11.46 11.52
N ILE A 67 4.70 -10.91 11.89
CA ILE A 67 4.19 -10.93 13.27
C ILE A 67 4.02 -12.38 13.75
N ASN A 68 3.37 -13.23 12.94
CA ASN A 68 3.09 -14.61 13.30
C ASN A 68 4.33 -15.50 13.26
N ALA A 69 5.30 -15.18 12.41
CA ALA A 69 6.61 -15.82 12.39
C ALA A 69 7.39 -15.52 13.68
N VAL A 70 7.47 -14.25 14.11
CA VAL A 70 8.13 -13.84 15.36
C VAL A 70 7.50 -14.50 16.58
N LYS A 71 6.16 -14.63 16.59
CA LYS A 71 5.42 -15.30 17.68
C LYS A 71 5.48 -16.83 17.61
N ASN A 72 6.16 -17.42 16.64
CA ASN A 72 6.23 -18.87 16.40
C ASN A 72 4.87 -19.58 16.20
N VAL A 73 3.83 -18.84 15.83
CA VAL A 73 2.49 -19.41 15.56
C VAL A 73 2.24 -19.66 14.08
N GLY A 74 3.03 -19.03 13.19
CA GLY A 74 2.81 -19.11 11.74
C GLY A 74 2.89 -20.53 11.15
N LYS A 75 3.56 -21.48 11.81
CA LYS A 75 3.62 -22.89 11.38
C LYS A 75 2.34 -23.68 11.68
N SER A 76 1.56 -23.23 12.65
CA SER A 76 0.29 -23.86 13.05
C SER A 76 -0.92 -23.29 12.32
N LEU A 77 -0.71 -22.24 11.51
CA LEU A 77 -1.74 -21.51 10.78
C LEU A 77 -1.59 -21.76 9.29
N PHE A 78 -2.69 -22.07 8.61
CA PHE A 78 -2.73 -22.15 7.16
C PHE A 78 -2.49 -20.76 6.56
N GLN A 79 -1.61 -20.67 5.56
CA GLN A 79 -1.14 -19.39 5.00
C GLN A 79 -0.61 -18.40 6.06
N SER A 80 -0.21 -18.93 7.23
CA SER A 80 0.32 -18.20 8.37
C SER A 80 -0.64 -17.26 9.09
N ASP A 81 -1.93 -17.21 8.74
CA ASP A 81 -2.93 -16.34 9.40
C ASP A 81 -4.32 -16.96 9.59
N ILE A 82 -4.59 -18.14 9.02
CA ILE A 82 -5.88 -18.82 9.12
C ILE A 82 -5.77 -20.07 10.01
N LEU A 83 -6.59 -20.14 11.06
CA LEU A 83 -6.75 -21.36 11.85
C LEU A 83 -7.84 -22.24 11.22
N LEU A 84 -7.46 -23.44 10.77
CA LEU A 84 -8.39 -24.40 10.17
C LEU A 84 -8.91 -25.39 11.21
N THR A 85 -10.18 -25.78 11.07
CA THR A 85 -10.73 -26.97 11.73
C THR A 85 -10.22 -28.24 11.04
N LYS A 86 -10.30 -29.40 11.71
CA LYS A 86 -9.89 -30.69 11.14
C LYS A 86 -10.57 -30.98 9.80
N LYS A 87 -11.88 -30.76 9.73
CA LYS A 87 -12.68 -30.95 8.51
C LYS A 87 -12.20 -30.05 7.36
N GLN A 88 -11.90 -28.78 7.64
CA GLN A 88 -11.37 -27.86 6.62
C GLN A 88 -9.96 -28.24 6.15
N ILE A 89 -9.13 -28.85 7.01
CA ILE A 89 -7.82 -29.37 6.60
C ILE A 89 -8.01 -30.51 5.59
N GLU A 90 -8.90 -31.46 5.87
CA GLU A 90 -9.23 -32.57 4.96
C GLU A 90 -9.72 -32.05 3.61
N GLU A 91 -10.67 -31.12 3.60
CA GLU A 91 -11.19 -30.47 2.38
C GLU A 91 -10.09 -29.76 1.57
N VAL A 92 -9.16 -29.07 2.23
CA VAL A 92 -8.03 -28.41 1.57
C VAL A 92 -7.06 -29.44 0.98
N MET A 93 -6.77 -30.53 1.68
CA MET A 93 -5.88 -31.60 1.19
C MET A 93 -6.48 -32.30 -0.03
N GLU A 94 -7.78 -32.60 -0.03
CA GLU A 94 -8.48 -33.19 -1.18
C GLU A 94 -8.43 -32.29 -2.42
N GLY A 95 -8.48 -30.97 -2.24
CA GLY A 95 -8.42 -29.98 -3.33
C GLY A 95 -7.04 -29.81 -3.98
N VAL A 96 -5.96 -30.31 -3.36
CA VAL A 96 -4.59 -30.22 -3.90
C VAL A 96 -4.37 -31.23 -5.04
N ASP A 97 -5.09 -32.35 -5.03
CA ASP A 97 -4.77 -33.53 -5.84
C ASP A 97 -5.40 -33.61 -7.24
N GLY A 98 -6.14 -32.61 -7.75
CA GLY A 98 -6.66 -32.80 -9.12
C GLY A 98 -7.42 -31.72 -9.86
N SER A 99 -7.83 -30.60 -9.28
CA SER A 99 -8.33 -29.48 -10.08
C SER A 99 -8.18 -28.17 -9.33
N ARG A 100 -7.61 -27.16 -10.01
CA ARG A 100 -7.46 -25.81 -9.46
C ARG A 100 -8.85 -25.23 -9.19
N ALA A 101 -9.37 -25.41 -7.98
CA ALA A 101 -10.57 -24.73 -7.53
C ALA A 101 -10.30 -23.22 -7.62
N LYS A 102 -11.12 -22.49 -8.38
CA LYS A 102 -11.10 -21.03 -8.37
C LYS A 102 -11.32 -20.60 -6.91
N ARG A 103 -10.50 -19.69 -6.40
CA ARG A 103 -10.73 -19.06 -5.10
C ARG A 103 -12.13 -18.45 -5.13
N GLN A 104 -13.04 -19.03 -4.37
CA GLN A 104 -14.38 -18.52 -4.14
C GLN A 104 -14.54 -18.37 -2.63
N ALA A 105 -15.52 -17.56 -2.21
CA ALA A 105 -15.92 -17.53 -0.81
C ALA A 105 -16.24 -18.95 -0.32
N PHE A 106 -15.90 -19.25 0.94
CA PHE A 106 -16.19 -20.55 1.55
C PHE A 106 -17.68 -20.89 1.39
N LYS A 107 -17.95 -22.04 0.78
CA LYS A 107 -19.30 -22.54 0.52
C LYS A 107 -19.33 -24.04 0.74
N ASP A 108 -19.69 -24.45 1.95
CA ASP A 108 -19.88 -25.86 2.28
C ASP A 108 -21.28 -26.35 1.87
N GLN A 109 -21.55 -27.63 2.10
CA GLN A 109 -22.84 -28.25 1.79
C GLN A 109 -24.02 -27.63 2.57
N ASN A 110 -23.73 -27.05 3.74
CA ASN A 110 -24.73 -26.45 4.61
C ASN A 110 -24.94 -24.95 4.35
N TYR A 111 -24.24 -24.37 3.38
CA TYR A 111 -24.39 -22.97 3.02
C TYR A 111 -25.85 -22.62 2.67
N PRO A 112 -26.42 -21.49 3.16
CA PRO A 112 -25.75 -20.43 3.92
C PRO A 112 -25.76 -20.63 5.44
N GLN A 113 -26.25 -21.75 5.99
CA GLN A 113 -26.43 -21.92 7.44
C GLN A 113 -25.12 -21.85 8.25
N THR A 114 -23.98 -22.00 7.60
CA THR A 114 -22.64 -21.85 8.18
C THR A 114 -22.08 -20.43 8.11
N THR A 115 -22.85 -19.45 7.61
CA THR A 115 -22.51 -18.03 7.65
C THR A 115 -23.19 -17.32 8.83
N TRP A 116 -22.68 -16.16 9.18
CA TRP A 116 -23.27 -15.26 10.19
C TRP A 116 -24.64 -14.72 9.73
N GLN A 117 -25.73 -15.34 10.17
CA GLN A 117 -27.08 -15.00 9.68
C GLN A 117 -27.61 -13.65 10.18
N GLN A 118 -27.22 -13.22 11.38
CA GLN A 118 -27.80 -12.06 12.09
C GLN A 118 -26.76 -10.96 12.32
N GLY A 119 -25.74 -10.91 11.46
CA GLY A 119 -24.55 -10.13 11.66
C GLY A 119 -23.51 -10.86 12.52
N VAL A 120 -22.41 -10.18 12.79
CA VAL A 120 -21.27 -10.69 13.54
C VAL A 120 -21.38 -10.19 14.98
N PHE A 121 -21.59 -11.11 15.92
CA PHE A 121 -21.51 -10.79 17.34
C PHE A 121 -20.07 -10.88 17.81
N TYR A 122 -19.60 -9.89 18.57
CA TYR A 122 -18.24 -9.86 19.09
C TYR A 122 -18.20 -9.39 20.54
N ARG A 123 -17.09 -9.68 21.22
CA ARG A 123 -16.75 -9.14 22.54
C ARG A 123 -15.26 -8.92 22.61
N PHE A 124 -14.85 -7.91 23.36
CA PHE A 124 -13.47 -7.75 23.75
C PHE A 124 -13.15 -8.54 25.03
N ASP A 125 -12.09 -9.33 24.97
CA ASP A 125 -11.49 -9.92 26.16
C ASP A 125 -10.99 -8.82 27.12
N ASP A 126 -10.94 -9.13 28.42
CA ASP A 126 -10.46 -8.18 29.44
C ASP A 126 -9.00 -7.76 29.19
N SER A 127 -8.20 -8.62 28.54
CA SER A 127 -6.81 -8.34 28.17
C SER A 127 -6.65 -7.37 26.99
N ALA A 128 -7.73 -7.06 26.25
CA ALA A 128 -7.66 -6.17 25.10
C ALA A 128 -7.47 -4.71 25.53
N ASP A 129 -6.38 -4.10 25.09
CA ASP A 129 -6.08 -2.70 25.38
C ASP A 129 -6.99 -1.73 24.61
N TYR A 130 -6.94 -0.45 25.02
CA TYR A 130 -7.75 0.62 24.42
C TYR A 130 -7.52 0.76 22.91
N TYR A 131 -6.27 0.67 22.45
CA TYR A 131 -5.93 0.88 21.04
C TYR A 131 -6.44 -0.28 20.17
N THR A 132 -6.31 -1.51 20.65
CA THR A 132 -6.81 -2.72 19.99
C THR A 132 -8.31 -2.65 19.82
N LYS A 133 -9.03 -2.29 20.89
CA LYS A 133 -10.48 -2.05 20.85
C LYS A 133 -10.82 -1.00 19.81
N LYS A 134 -10.11 0.14 19.83
CA LYS A 134 -10.40 1.26 18.94
C LYS A 134 -10.16 0.95 17.46
N ILE A 135 -9.05 0.28 17.15
CA ILE A 135 -8.71 -0.10 15.77
C ILE A 135 -9.71 -1.14 15.25
N PHE A 136 -10.12 -2.10 16.08
CA PHE A 136 -11.15 -3.06 15.71
C PHE A 136 -12.48 -2.35 15.37
N GLU A 137 -12.96 -1.45 16.23
CA GLU A 137 -14.18 -0.68 15.97
C GLU A 137 -14.12 0.11 14.66
N MET A 138 -12.99 0.77 14.39
CA MET A 138 -12.79 1.50 13.13
C MET A 138 -12.86 0.57 11.92
N GLY A 139 -12.25 -0.62 12.01
CA GLY A 139 -12.33 -1.63 10.96
C GLY A 139 -13.74 -2.16 10.76
N ALA A 140 -14.44 -2.52 11.84
CA ALA A 140 -15.82 -2.99 11.79
C ALA A 140 -16.75 -1.94 11.15
N LYS A 141 -16.63 -0.67 11.56
CA LYS A 141 -17.39 0.45 10.99
C LYS A 141 -17.14 0.61 9.49
N GLN A 142 -15.90 0.45 9.04
CA GLN A 142 -15.57 0.50 7.61
C GLN A 142 -16.28 -0.63 6.83
N TRP A 143 -16.42 -1.82 7.42
CA TRP A 143 -17.16 -2.93 6.83
C TRP A 143 -18.67 -2.66 6.79
N GLU A 144 -19.24 -2.12 7.87
CA GLU A 144 -20.67 -1.76 7.93
C GLU A 144 -21.04 -0.67 6.91
N GLU A 145 -20.15 0.29 6.68
CA GLU A 145 -20.37 1.37 5.69
C GLU A 145 -20.31 0.85 4.24
N ALA A 146 -19.54 -0.21 3.98
CA ALA A 146 -19.30 -0.74 2.64
C ALA A 146 -20.12 -2.00 2.31
N THR A 147 -20.77 -2.62 3.29
CA THR A 147 -21.46 -3.91 3.14
C THR A 147 -22.77 -3.93 3.92
N CYS A 148 -23.55 -5.01 3.78
CA CYS A 148 -24.73 -5.24 4.62
C CYS A 148 -24.42 -6.04 5.91
N ILE A 149 -23.14 -6.22 6.24
CA ILE A 149 -22.73 -6.91 7.47
C ILE A 149 -22.84 -5.94 8.63
N ASP A 150 -23.49 -6.38 9.70
CA ASP A 150 -23.70 -5.63 10.94
C ASP A 150 -22.88 -6.25 12.07
N PHE A 151 -22.14 -5.44 12.83
CA PHE A 151 -21.31 -5.89 13.95
C PHE A 151 -21.93 -5.47 15.28
N LYS A 152 -22.20 -6.44 16.15
CA LYS A 152 -22.87 -6.21 17.43
C LYS A 152 -21.99 -6.63 18.60
N GLU A 153 -21.63 -5.67 19.46
CA GLU A 153 -20.91 -5.97 20.69
C GLU A 153 -21.85 -6.63 21.72
N ASP A 154 -21.51 -7.83 22.17
CA ASP A 154 -22.17 -8.51 23.28
C ASP A 154 -21.51 -8.10 24.61
N LYS A 155 -22.19 -7.22 25.35
CA LYS A 155 -21.73 -6.68 26.63
C LYS A 155 -22.01 -7.59 27.84
N GLU A 156 -22.76 -8.68 27.66
CA GLU A 156 -23.17 -9.54 28.78
C GLU A 156 -22.17 -10.67 29.03
N LYS A 157 -21.32 -10.58 30.07
CA LYS A 157 -20.53 -11.73 30.53
C LYS A 157 -21.46 -12.89 30.93
N LYS A 158 -21.73 -13.81 30.00
CA LYS A 158 -22.22 -15.15 30.34
C LYS A 158 -21.06 -15.86 31.03
N GLY A 159 -21.12 -15.85 32.37
CA GLY A 159 -20.20 -16.57 33.25
C GLY A 159 -20.43 -18.08 33.21
#